data_AF-A0A812T5F2-F1
#
_entry.id   AF-A0A812T5F2-F1
#
_cell.length_a   1.000
_cell.length_b   1.000
_cell.length_c   1.000
_cell.angle_alpha   90.00
_cell.angle_beta   90.00
_cell.angle_gamma   90.00
#
_symmetry.space_group_name_H-M   'P 1'
#
loop_
_entity.id
_entity.type
_entity.pdbx_description
1 polymer ?
#
loop_
_entity_poly.entity_id
_entity_poly.type
_entity_poly.pdbx_seq_one_letter_code
_entity_poly.pdbx_strand_id
1 'polypeptide(L)'
;MSRLTLTPSATLLTDDEINENIQITKDLFLLVIQDRGVQGLMDELELPQERARLFEVIDADGSGTLHIAELVHGLLKIRGEANKSDLVAPLLATQSVQNMVAGLRDSTSTALEAMQAEVLRQLQELPQRIYLQSASHGTCSCPRVHTEAARSAILSQPRSLGAKGLDVKPPRQPRVVEREEEPTPHEQSSAG
;
A
#
# COMPACT_ATOMS: atom_id res chain seq x y z
N MET A 1 -0.67 29.52 -51.25
CA MET A 1 -1.46 28.74 -50.27
C MET A 1 -0.49 28.08 -49.31
N SER A 2 -0.19 28.75 -48.20
CA SER A 2 0.83 28.30 -47.25
C SER A 2 0.16 27.47 -46.16
N ARG A 3 0.45 26.18 -46.12
CA ARG A 3 0.01 25.25 -45.08
C ARG A 3 0.73 25.57 -43.78
N LEU A 4 -0.01 25.94 -42.73
CA LEU A 4 0.50 26.00 -41.37
C LEU A 4 0.52 24.57 -40.82
N THR A 5 1.72 23.99 -40.73
CA THR A 5 1.93 22.71 -40.03
C THR A 5 2.17 23.00 -38.56
N LEU A 6 1.15 22.79 -37.73
CA LEU A 6 1.29 22.80 -36.27
C LEU A 6 2.03 21.52 -35.86
N THR A 7 3.31 21.67 -35.51
CA THR A 7 4.06 20.64 -34.79
C THR A 7 3.58 20.57 -33.35
N PRO A 8 3.42 19.37 -32.74
CA PRO A 8 3.10 19.26 -31.34
C PRO A 8 4.39 19.51 -30.55
N SER A 9 4.72 20.77 -30.32
CA SER A 9 5.65 21.11 -29.25
C SER A 9 4.88 20.88 -27.96
N ALA A 10 5.17 19.76 -27.29
CA ALA A 10 4.82 19.54 -25.90
C ALA A 10 5.61 20.55 -25.05
N THR A 11 5.19 21.81 -25.06
CA THR A 11 5.52 22.75 -24.01
C THR A 11 4.87 22.21 -22.74
N LEU A 12 5.70 21.58 -21.90
CA LEU A 12 5.45 21.53 -20.47
C LEU A 12 5.09 22.95 -20.05
N LEU A 13 3.80 23.18 -19.76
CA LEU A 13 3.34 24.39 -19.11
C LEU A 13 3.94 24.34 -17.70
N THR A 14 5.12 24.92 -17.55
CA THR A 14 5.69 25.20 -16.24
C THR A 14 4.73 26.15 -15.53
N ASP A 15 4.38 25.83 -14.28
CA ASP A 15 3.36 26.49 -13.46
C ASP A 15 3.53 28.03 -13.32
N ASP A 16 4.67 28.61 -13.71
CA ASP A 16 5.03 30.00 -13.48
C ASP A 16 4.58 31.02 -14.57
N GLU A 17 4.03 30.59 -15.72
CA GLU A 17 3.63 31.51 -16.82
C GLU A 17 2.17 31.33 -17.29
N ILE A 18 1.31 30.69 -16.48
CA ILE A 18 -0.13 30.75 -16.74
C ILE A 18 -0.59 32.15 -16.34
N ASN A 19 -0.75 33.05 -17.32
CA ASN A 19 -1.31 34.39 -17.07
C ASN A 19 -2.64 34.27 -16.31
N GLU A 20 -2.61 34.54 -15.00
CA GLU A 20 -3.80 34.55 -14.13
C GLU A 20 -4.86 35.55 -14.60
N ASN A 21 -4.45 36.52 -15.41
CA ASN A 21 -5.30 37.57 -15.98
C ASN A 21 -6.08 37.16 -17.24
N ILE A 22 -5.84 35.98 -17.81
CA ILE A 22 -6.61 35.53 -18.99
C ILE A 22 -7.96 35.00 -18.50
N GLN A 23 -9.01 35.73 -18.85
CA GLN A 23 -10.39 35.36 -18.60
C GLN A 23 -11.05 34.93 -19.91
N ILE A 24 -11.68 33.76 -19.89
CA ILE A 24 -12.39 33.18 -21.02
C ILE A 24 -13.88 33.37 -20.78
N THR A 25 -14.54 34.19 -21.60
CA THR A 25 -15.99 34.38 -21.51
C THR A 25 -16.75 33.18 -22.09
N LYS A 26 -18.02 33.04 -21.69
CA LYS A 26 -18.91 32.00 -22.22
C LYS A 26 -18.98 32.00 -23.75
N ASP A 27 -19.10 33.17 -24.36
CA ASP A 27 -19.19 33.30 -25.83
C ASP A 27 -17.90 32.85 -26.51
N LEU A 28 -16.73 33.21 -25.95
CA LEU A 28 -15.44 32.78 -26.47
C LEU A 28 -15.29 31.26 -26.34
N PHE A 29 -15.66 30.69 -25.20
CA PHE A 29 -15.63 29.25 -24.99
C PHE A 29 -16.53 28.51 -26.00
N LEU A 30 -17.76 28.97 -26.18
CA LEU A 30 -18.72 28.38 -27.13
C LEU A 30 -18.28 28.54 -28.60
N LEU A 31 -17.49 29.55 -28.91
CA LEU A 31 -16.89 29.72 -30.24
C LEU A 31 -15.73 28.73 -30.45
N VAL A 32 -14.82 28.64 -29.48
CA VAL A 32 -13.63 27.77 -29.55
C VAL A 32 -14.02 26.30 -29.59
N ILE A 33 -15.06 25.89 -28.87
CA ILE A 33 -15.51 24.49 -28.80
C ILE A 33 -16.17 23.98 -30.10
N GLN A 34 -16.49 24.89 -31.03
CA GLN A 34 -16.96 24.52 -32.37
C GLN A 34 -15.81 24.11 -33.29
N ASP A 35 -14.57 24.46 -32.95
CA ASP A 35 -13.40 24.08 -33.74
C ASP A 35 -13.22 22.55 -33.73
N ARG A 36 -12.93 21.99 -34.91
CA ARG A 36 -12.79 20.54 -35.08
C ARG A 36 -11.54 19.99 -34.38
N GLY A 37 -10.46 20.75 -34.32
CA GLY A 37 -9.25 20.37 -33.61
C GLY A 37 -9.51 20.31 -32.11
N VAL A 38 -10.18 21.33 -31.57
CA VAL A 38 -10.58 21.37 -30.15
C VAL A 38 -11.55 20.23 -29.82
N GLN A 39 -12.53 19.93 -30.66
CA GLN A 39 -13.42 18.78 -30.46
C GLN A 39 -12.66 17.46 -30.41
N GLY A 40 -11.69 17.26 -31.30
CA GLY A 40 -10.84 16.06 -31.29
C GLY A 40 -10.01 15.92 -30.02
N LEU A 41 -9.44 17.03 -29.51
CA LEU A 41 -8.75 17.04 -28.22
C LEU A 41 -9.69 16.72 -27.05
N MET A 42 -10.92 17.21 -27.10
CA MET A 42 -11.92 16.92 -26.07
C MET A 42 -12.41 15.46 -26.13
N ASP A 43 -12.50 14.87 -27.32
CA ASP A 43 -12.78 13.43 -27.50
C ASP A 43 -11.64 12.57 -26.93
N GLU A 44 -10.38 12.96 -27.18
CA GLU A 44 -9.19 12.27 -26.64
C GLU A 44 -9.13 12.34 -25.11
N LEU A 45 -9.65 13.42 -24.52
CA LEU A 45 -9.80 13.58 -23.08
C LEU A 45 -11.05 12.88 -22.51
N GLU A 46 -11.81 12.14 -23.34
CA GLU A 46 -13.03 11.41 -22.99
C GLU A 46 -14.10 12.30 -22.33
N LEU A 47 -14.20 13.56 -22.76
CA LEU A 47 -15.17 14.50 -22.19
C LEU A 47 -16.59 14.26 -22.75
N PRO A 48 -17.65 14.58 -21.97
CA PRO A 48 -19.03 14.43 -22.40
C PRO A 48 -19.36 15.17 -23.71
N GLN A 49 -20.29 14.61 -24.49
CA GLN A 49 -20.73 15.21 -25.76
C GLN A 49 -21.47 16.54 -25.59
N GLU A 50 -22.10 16.78 -24.43
CA GLU A 50 -22.76 18.05 -24.08
C GLU A 50 -21.78 19.16 -23.68
N ARG A 51 -20.83 19.41 -24.58
CA ARG A 51 -19.73 20.37 -24.46
C ARG A 51 -20.14 21.80 -24.09
N ALA A 52 -21.28 22.26 -24.60
CA ALA A 52 -21.80 23.60 -24.32
C ALA A 52 -22.21 23.80 -22.85
N ARG A 53 -22.60 22.73 -22.15
CA ARG A 53 -22.95 22.78 -20.72
C ARG A 53 -21.71 22.76 -19.82
N LEU A 54 -20.56 22.34 -20.34
CA LEU A 54 -19.33 22.27 -19.55
C LEU A 54 -18.91 23.63 -19.01
N PHE A 55 -19.20 24.73 -19.73
CA PHE A 55 -18.91 26.06 -19.21
C PHE A 55 -19.62 26.32 -17.87
N GLU A 56 -20.92 26.02 -17.79
CA GLU A 56 -21.73 26.23 -16.58
C GLU A 56 -21.33 25.27 -15.46
N VAL A 57 -20.84 24.09 -15.79
CA VAL A 57 -20.33 23.11 -14.81
C VAL A 57 -18.98 23.55 -14.23
N ILE A 58 -18.13 24.18 -15.03
CA ILE A 58 -16.81 24.65 -14.60
C ILE A 58 -16.92 25.99 -13.86
N ASP A 59 -17.79 26.90 -14.33
CA ASP A 59 -18.10 28.20 -13.73
C ASP A 59 -19.04 28.04 -12.52
N ALA A 60 -18.61 27.28 -11.51
CA ALA A 60 -19.42 26.94 -10.35
C ALA A 60 -19.69 28.15 -9.43
N ASP A 61 -18.87 29.19 -9.51
CA ASP A 61 -19.05 30.44 -8.78
C ASP A 61 -19.98 31.43 -9.50
N GLY A 62 -20.34 31.14 -10.74
CA GLY A 62 -21.24 31.95 -11.56
C GLY A 62 -20.65 33.31 -11.93
N SER A 63 -19.32 33.42 -11.98
CA SER A 63 -18.63 34.66 -12.36
C SER A 63 -18.90 35.04 -13.83
N GLY A 64 -19.32 34.07 -14.66
CA GLY A 64 -19.59 34.26 -16.08
C GLY A 64 -18.31 34.26 -16.94
N THR A 65 -17.16 34.00 -16.32
CA THR A 65 -15.85 33.91 -16.97
C THR A 65 -15.04 32.79 -16.37
N LEU A 66 -14.17 32.16 -17.15
CA LEU A 66 -13.28 31.11 -16.67
C LEU A 66 -11.84 31.58 -16.69
N HIS A 67 -11.18 31.50 -15.54
CA HIS A 67 -9.73 31.55 -15.48
C HIS A 67 -9.12 30.24 -15.98
N ILE A 68 -7.87 30.30 -16.44
CA ILE A 68 -7.17 29.10 -16.94
C ILE A 68 -7.07 28.02 -15.86
N ALA A 69 -6.81 28.41 -14.61
CA ALA A 69 -6.76 27.47 -13.49
C ALA A 69 -8.10 26.73 -13.30
N GLU A 70 -9.22 27.44 -13.41
CA GLU A 70 -10.57 26.88 -13.27
C GLU A 70 -10.91 25.96 -14.44
N LEU A 71 -10.54 26.37 -15.66
CA LEU A 71 -10.72 25.53 -16.85
C LEU A 71 -9.95 24.21 -16.73
N VAL A 72 -8.65 24.26 -16.38
CA VAL A 72 -7.83 23.05 -16.21
C VAL A 72 -8.39 22.18 -15.09
N HIS A 73 -8.68 22.75 -13.94
CA HIS A 73 -9.19 22.00 -12.79
C HIS A 73 -10.57 21.42 -13.04
N GLY A 74 -11.45 22.16 -13.73
CA GLY A 74 -12.77 21.73 -14.15
C GLY A 74 -12.71 20.59 -15.15
N LEU A 75 -11.86 20.68 -16.17
CA LEU A 75 -11.65 19.59 -17.14
C LEU A 75 -11.11 18.31 -16.48
N LEU A 76 -10.18 18.44 -15.52
CA LEU A 76 -9.68 17.30 -14.74
C LEU A 76 -10.77 16.66 -13.88
N LYS A 77 -11.67 17.46 -13.30
CA LYS A 77 -12.83 16.97 -12.54
C LYS A 77 -13.87 16.28 -13.44
N ILE A 78 -14.17 16.86 -14.60
CA ILE A 78 -15.15 16.31 -15.54
C ILE A 78 -14.67 15.00 -16.15
N ARG A 79 -13.36 14.86 -16.39
CA ARG A 79 -12.74 13.59 -16.74
C ARG A 79 -12.87 12.54 -15.61
N GLY A 80 -13.15 12.98 -14.38
CA GLY A 80 -13.15 12.16 -13.18
C GLY A 80 -14.33 11.20 -13.05
N GLU A 81 -14.18 10.00 -13.62
CA GLU A 81 -14.24 8.74 -12.87
C GLU A 81 -13.17 7.85 -13.52
N ALA A 82 -12.10 7.48 -12.78
CA ALA A 82 -11.34 6.30 -13.17
C ALA A 82 -12.38 5.19 -13.32
N ASN A 83 -12.53 4.65 -14.52
CA ASN A 83 -13.61 3.71 -14.77
C ASN A 83 -13.49 2.57 -13.76
N LYS A 84 -14.60 1.94 -13.35
CA LYS A 84 -14.54 0.79 -12.44
C LYS A 84 -13.55 -0.29 -12.96
N SER A 85 -13.35 -0.37 -14.28
CA SER A 85 -12.32 -1.18 -14.93
C SER A 85 -10.88 -0.79 -14.57
N ASP A 86 -10.59 0.51 -14.44
CA ASP A 86 -9.26 1.05 -14.17
C ASP A 86 -8.82 0.81 -12.73
N LEU A 87 -9.78 0.60 -11.81
CA LEU A 87 -9.52 0.19 -10.44
C LEU A 87 -9.29 -1.33 -10.29
N VAL A 88 -9.87 -2.14 -11.19
CA VAL A 88 -9.76 -3.60 -11.13
C VAL A 88 -8.34 -4.08 -11.41
N ALA A 89 -7.64 -3.48 -12.37
CA ALA A 89 -6.27 -3.90 -12.71
C ALA A 89 -5.26 -3.70 -11.55
N PRO A 90 -5.19 -2.53 -10.89
CA PRO A 90 -4.38 -2.34 -9.68
C PRO A 90 -4.79 -3.25 -8.52
N LEU A 91 -6.09 -3.50 -8.34
CA LEU A 91 -6.59 -4.37 -7.28
C LEU A 91 -6.13 -5.83 -7.48
N LEU A 92 -6.27 -6.36 -8.70
CA LEU A 92 -5.82 -7.71 -9.04
C LEU A 92 -4.28 -7.83 -8.96
N ALA A 93 -3.54 -6.81 -9.41
CA ALA A 93 -2.10 -6.77 -9.25
C ALA A 93 -1.69 -6.82 -7.77
N THR A 94 -2.37 -6.05 -6.92
CA THR A 94 -2.12 -6.03 -5.48
C THR A 94 -2.47 -7.37 -4.82
N GLN A 95 -3.58 -7.99 -5.19
CA GLN A 95 -3.95 -9.33 -4.70
C GLN A 95 -2.93 -10.40 -5.12
N SER A 96 -2.44 -10.34 -6.36
CA SER A 96 -1.38 -11.24 -6.84
C SER A 96 -0.11 -11.10 -6.01
N VAL A 97 0.31 -9.86 -5.73
CA VAL A 97 1.47 -9.58 -4.87
C VAL A 97 1.24 -10.10 -3.45
N GLN A 98 0.06 -9.89 -2.87
CA GLN A 98 -0.29 -10.42 -1.54
C GLN A 98 -0.20 -11.95 -1.50
N ASN A 99 -0.71 -12.64 -2.54
CA ASN A 99 -0.65 -14.09 -2.64
C ASN A 99 0.80 -14.60 -2.78
N MET A 100 1.63 -13.92 -3.58
CA MET A 100 3.06 -14.26 -3.68
C MET A 100 3.78 -14.09 -2.34
N VAL A 101 3.51 -13.01 -1.61
CA VAL A 101 4.09 -12.76 -0.28
C VAL A 101 3.63 -13.80 0.74
N ALA A 102 2.36 -14.19 0.71
CA ALA A 102 1.84 -15.26 1.55
C ALA A 102 2.53 -16.60 1.27
N GLY A 103 2.67 -16.97 -0.02
CA GLY A 103 3.37 -18.19 -0.42
C GLY A 103 4.86 -18.20 -0.04
N LEU A 104 5.53 -17.04 -0.12
CA LEU A 104 6.91 -16.89 0.37
C LEU A 104 6.99 -17.09 1.88
N ARG A 105 6.08 -16.47 2.65
CA ARG A 105 6.01 -16.65 4.11
C ARG A 105 5.86 -18.13 4.47
N ASP A 106 4.95 -18.83 3.82
CA ASP A 106 4.69 -20.24 4.12
C ASP A 106 5.92 -21.10 3.77
N SER A 107 6.54 -20.87 2.61
CA SER A 107 7.77 -21.56 2.20
C SER A 107 8.93 -21.34 3.17
N THR A 108 9.08 -20.10 3.67
CA THR A 108 10.12 -19.78 4.67
C THR A 108 9.86 -20.48 6.00
N SER A 109 8.61 -20.58 6.45
CA SER A 109 8.25 -21.31 7.68
C SER A 109 8.58 -22.79 7.54
N THR A 110 8.16 -23.43 6.45
CA THR A 110 8.45 -24.85 6.20
C THR A 110 9.94 -25.12 6.10
N ALA A 111 10.71 -24.24 5.43
CA ALA A 111 12.15 -24.38 5.35
C ALA A 111 12.83 -24.23 6.72
N LEU A 112 12.36 -23.31 7.56
CA LEU A 112 12.89 -23.11 8.91
C LEU A 112 12.61 -24.32 9.81
N GLU A 113 11.40 -24.87 9.75
CA GLU A 113 11.00 -26.08 10.46
C GLU A 113 11.83 -27.30 10.02
N ALA A 114 12.04 -27.46 8.71
CA ALA A 114 12.88 -28.53 8.17
C ALA A 114 14.35 -28.39 8.64
N MET A 115 14.88 -27.17 8.67
CA MET A 115 16.23 -26.90 9.16
C MET A 115 16.36 -27.20 10.65
N GLN A 116 15.37 -26.82 11.46
CA GLN A 116 15.33 -27.14 12.90
C GLN A 116 15.30 -28.64 13.14
N ALA A 117 14.50 -29.39 12.37
CA ALA A 117 14.42 -30.84 12.48
C ALA A 117 15.77 -31.52 12.16
N GLU A 118 16.48 -31.06 11.13
CA GLU A 118 17.80 -31.62 10.79
C GLU A 118 18.86 -31.28 11.85
N VAL A 119 18.87 -30.06 12.40
CA VAL A 119 19.79 -29.69 13.48
C VAL A 119 19.57 -30.59 14.71
N LEU A 120 18.31 -30.85 15.08
CA LEU A 120 18.00 -31.75 16.18
C LEU A 120 18.45 -33.19 15.90
N ARG A 121 18.26 -33.69 14.66
CA ARG A 121 18.74 -35.01 14.25
C ARG A 121 20.26 -35.13 14.41
N GLN A 122 21.01 -34.11 13.98
CA GLN A 122 22.47 -34.10 14.11
C GLN A 122 22.90 -34.10 15.58
N LEU A 123 22.26 -33.33 16.45
CA LEU A 123 22.56 -33.32 17.88
C LEU A 123 22.27 -34.67 18.56
N GLN A 124 21.25 -35.41 18.10
CA GLN A 124 20.95 -36.75 18.62
C GLN A 124 21.99 -37.82 18.25
N GLU A 125 22.78 -37.62 17.17
CA GLU A 125 23.86 -38.55 16.78
C GLU A 125 25.21 -38.27 17.48
N LEU A 126 25.40 -37.08 18.06
CA LEU A 126 26.62 -36.72 18.80
C LEU A 126 26.95 -37.56 20.07
N PRO A 127 26.00 -38.16 20.82
CA PRO A 127 26.33 -38.92 22.03
C PRO A 127 27.27 -40.09 21.80
N GLN A 128 27.29 -40.67 20.59
CA GLN A 128 28.03 -41.90 20.31
C GLN A 128 29.52 -41.66 19.99
N ARG A 129 29.91 -40.45 19.54
CA ARG A 129 31.33 -40.14 19.26
C ARG A 129 32.13 -39.74 20.50
N ILE A 130 31.51 -39.03 21.45
CA ILE A 130 32.20 -38.59 22.68
C ILE A 130 32.53 -39.80 23.58
N TYR A 131 31.68 -40.84 23.58
CA TYR A 131 31.88 -42.02 24.42
C TYR A 131 32.95 -42.99 23.89
N LEU A 132 33.17 -43.09 22.58
CA LEU A 132 34.18 -43.99 22.00
C LEU A 132 35.59 -43.38 21.95
N GLN A 133 35.72 -42.05 21.85
CA GLN A 133 37.04 -41.40 21.83
C GLN A 133 37.74 -41.47 23.20
N SER A 134 36.97 -41.39 24.29
CA SER A 134 37.49 -41.43 25.67
C SER A 134 37.86 -42.84 26.15
N ALA A 135 37.34 -43.91 25.52
CA ALA A 135 37.68 -45.29 25.85
C ALA A 135 39.06 -45.74 25.31
N SER A 136 39.63 -45.02 24.33
CA SER A 136 40.90 -45.40 23.69
C SER A 136 42.17 -44.77 24.31
N HIS A 137 42.01 -43.78 25.21
CA HIS A 137 43.12 -43.10 25.90
C HIS A 137 42.94 -43.19 27.42
N GLY A 138 43.04 -44.39 28.01
CA GLY A 138 42.67 -44.58 29.41
C GLY A 138 43.32 -45.73 30.16
N THR A 139 44.51 -46.19 29.78
CA THR A 139 45.32 -47.06 30.65
C THR A 139 46.74 -46.52 30.77
N CYS A 140 46.88 -45.35 31.39
CA CYS A 140 48.18 -44.97 31.96
C CYS A 140 48.09 -45.23 33.47
N SER A 141 48.81 -46.26 33.91
CA SER A 141 48.97 -46.68 35.29
C SER A 141 49.82 -45.65 36.04
N CYS A 142 49.18 -44.81 36.86
CA CYS A 142 49.88 -43.99 37.85
C CYS A 142 49.36 -44.28 39.27
N PRO A 143 50.22 -44.25 40.31
CA PRO A 143 49.87 -44.72 41.64
C PRO A 143 48.96 -43.73 42.35
N ARG A 144 47.98 -44.32 43.04
CA ARG A 144 46.96 -43.73 43.89
C ARG A 144 47.54 -42.76 44.93
N VAL A 145 47.24 -41.47 44.80
CA VAL A 145 47.36 -40.49 45.89
C VAL A 145 46.05 -39.72 46.02
N HIS A 146 45.65 -39.57 47.28
CA HIS A 146 44.38 -39.07 47.79
C HIS A 146 43.95 -37.73 47.20
N THR A 147 42.67 -37.60 46.85
CA THR A 147 41.72 -36.70 47.56
C THR A 147 40.32 -36.85 46.96
N GLU A 148 39.38 -36.66 47.86
CA GLU A 148 37.97 -36.99 47.82
C GLU A 148 37.18 -35.76 47.34
N ALA A 149 36.77 -35.72 46.06
CA ALA A 149 35.76 -34.75 45.57
C ALA A 149 35.31 -34.99 44.12
N ALA A 150 35.14 -36.24 43.70
CA ALA A 150 34.53 -36.55 42.40
C ALA A 150 33.37 -37.52 42.57
N ARG A 151 32.25 -37.04 43.12
CA ARG A 151 30.94 -37.67 42.97
C ARG A 151 29.86 -36.60 43.18
N SER A 152 29.03 -36.42 42.15
CA SER A 152 27.75 -35.68 42.15
C SER A 152 27.79 -34.21 41.76
N ALA A 153 28.00 -33.88 40.48
CA ALA A 153 27.67 -32.55 39.95
C ALA A 153 27.44 -32.45 38.43
N ILE A 154 27.00 -33.51 37.72
CA ILE A 154 26.58 -33.38 36.30
C ILE A 154 25.17 -33.94 36.07
N LEU A 155 24.34 -33.90 37.12
CA LEU A 155 22.90 -34.13 36.98
C LEU A 155 22.13 -33.12 37.84
N SER A 156 22.33 -31.83 37.57
CA SER A 156 21.38 -30.81 37.98
C SER A 156 20.63 -30.33 36.74
N GLN A 157 19.44 -30.89 36.57
CA GLN A 157 18.20 -30.31 36.05
C GLN A 157 18.31 -29.03 35.19
N PRO A 158 17.56 -28.93 34.07
CA PRO A 158 17.39 -27.64 33.39
C PRO A 158 16.75 -26.66 34.37
N ARG A 159 17.50 -25.63 34.78
CA ARG A 159 16.92 -24.47 35.44
C ARG A 159 15.89 -23.87 34.49
N SER A 160 14.64 -23.83 34.90
CA SER A 160 13.60 -23.04 34.26
C SER A 160 14.06 -21.59 34.24
N LEU A 161 14.56 -21.13 33.09
CA LEU A 161 14.64 -19.71 32.80
C LEU A 161 13.19 -19.24 32.72
N GLY A 162 12.73 -18.65 33.81
CA GLY A 162 11.43 -18.00 33.88
C GLY A 162 11.27 -17.08 32.69
N ALA A 163 10.27 -17.37 31.88
CA ALA A 163 9.77 -16.46 30.87
C ALA A 163 9.36 -15.17 31.59
N LYS A 164 10.23 -14.15 31.55
CA LYS A 164 9.78 -12.78 31.72
C LYS A 164 8.90 -12.50 30.50
N GLY A 165 7.60 -12.64 30.67
CA GLY A 165 6.63 -12.15 29.72
C GLY A 165 6.96 -10.68 29.44
N LEU A 166 7.29 -10.38 28.18
CA LEU A 166 7.15 -9.02 27.71
C LEU A 166 5.65 -8.73 27.74
N ASP A 167 5.23 -7.90 28.68
CA ASP A 167 3.90 -7.30 28.71
C ASP A 167 3.80 -6.34 27.51
N VAL A 168 3.58 -6.91 26.32
CA VAL A 168 3.21 -6.14 25.14
C VAL A 168 1.76 -5.77 25.34
N LYS A 169 1.57 -4.56 25.88
CA LYS A 169 0.28 -3.87 25.94
C LYS A 169 -0.42 -4.03 24.57
N PRO A 170 -1.64 -4.58 24.52
CA PRO A 170 -2.35 -4.73 23.25
C PRO A 170 -2.55 -3.37 22.59
N PRO A 171 -2.53 -3.29 21.25
CA PRO A 171 -2.80 -2.05 20.54
C PRO A 171 -4.16 -1.51 20.98
N ARG A 172 -4.20 -0.21 21.33
CA ARG A 172 -5.46 0.47 21.62
C ARG A 172 -6.36 0.30 20.40
N GLN A 173 -7.52 -0.33 20.61
CA GLN A 173 -8.56 -0.35 19.58
C GLN A 173 -8.90 1.11 19.23
N PRO A 174 -9.06 1.45 17.93
CA PRO A 174 -9.55 2.75 17.55
C PRO A 174 -10.92 2.95 18.19
N ARG A 175 -11.06 4.07 18.90
CA ARG A 175 -12.30 4.51 19.52
C ARG A 175 -13.34 4.62 18.41
N VAL A 176 -14.32 3.73 18.39
CA VAL A 176 -15.52 3.91 17.59
C VAL A 176 -16.15 5.20 18.09
N VAL A 177 -16.06 6.25 17.29
CA VAL A 177 -16.88 7.44 17.45
C VAL A 177 -18.27 6.96 17.05
N GLU A 178 -19.10 6.67 18.04
CA GLU A 178 -20.54 6.59 17.81
C GLU A 178 -20.94 7.94 17.22
N ARG A 179 -21.27 7.91 15.92
CA ARG A 179 -21.92 9.04 15.28
C ARG A 179 -23.26 9.18 15.99
N GLU A 180 -23.43 10.28 16.70
CA GLU A 180 -24.74 10.73 17.15
C GLU A 180 -25.63 10.75 15.90
N GLU A 181 -26.67 9.93 15.90
CA GLU A 181 -27.74 10.00 14.91
C GLU A 181 -28.33 11.40 14.97
N GLU A 182 -28.13 12.16 13.90
CA GLU A 182 -28.83 13.40 13.65
C GLU A 182 -30.35 13.10 13.57
N PRO A 183 -31.20 13.75 14.37
CA PRO A 183 -32.63 13.48 14.34
C PRO A 183 -33.22 13.89 12.98
N THR A 184 -33.77 12.91 12.26
CA THR A 184 -34.57 13.10 11.05
C THR A 184 -35.69 14.11 11.30
N PRO A 185 -35.93 15.10 10.41
CA PRO A 185 -37.04 16.02 10.56
C PRO A 185 -38.36 15.27 10.42
N HIS A 186 -39.19 15.41 11.46
CA HIS A 186 -40.55 14.91 11.52
C HIS A 186 -41.36 15.26 10.26
N GLU A 187 -41.91 14.22 9.63
CA GLU A 187 -43.14 14.32 8.86
C GLU A 187 -44.24 14.96 9.72
N GLN A 188 -44.63 16.19 9.38
CA GLN A 188 -45.98 16.68 9.61
C GLN A 188 -46.72 16.48 8.28
N SER A 189 -47.45 15.38 8.16
CA SER A 189 -48.89 15.30 8.44
C SER A 189 -49.72 16.16 7.48
N SER A 190 -50.17 15.50 6.43
CA SER A 190 -51.43 15.77 5.74
C SER A 190 -52.61 15.65 6.72
N ALA A 191 -53.36 16.73 6.97
CA ALA A 191 -54.78 16.71 7.30
C ALA A 191 -55.34 18.14 7.32
N GLY A 192 -56.20 18.47 6.36
CA GLY A 192 -57.00 19.70 6.35
C GLY A 192 -57.07 20.37 5.00
#